data_AF-A0A397TQU0-F1
#
_entry.id   AF-A0A397TQU0-F1
#
_cell.length_a   1.000
_cell.length_b   1.000
_cell.length_c   1.000
_cell.angle_alpha   90.00
_cell.angle_beta   90.00
_cell.angle_gamma   90.00
#
_symmetry.space_group_name_H-M   'P 1'
#
loop_
_entity.id
_entity.type
_entity.pdbx_description
1 polymer ?
#
loop_
_entity_poly.entity_id
_entity_poly.type
_entity_poly.pdbx_seq_one_letter_code
_entity_poly.pdbx_strand_id
1 'polypeptide(L)'
;MPNNKRHTFKQIKNKNSVIHPSSRKAAQLQRISLRRDRLELVKSRRTSERVQPIVDRLLWFRYALDDALPCATKAEVYDLIEMYIARNDDEISNLNSSHKANSSRRFYLESLKLKDKREYMEGFEIPDLMNPKNIKILRKWDGDVNSMSRIKIIRIEDPNNINNLKTTSQILDEKRKRNENFKQNSQNSLENIMENFKVELDQMNINEQSNIDEIVNMNLLEDIKEKLII
;
A
#
# COMPACT_ATOMS: atom_id res chain seq x y z
N MET A 1 -37.19 13.40 -13.66
CA MET A 1 -37.01 11.95 -13.95
C MET A 1 -37.86 11.15 -12.98
N PRO A 2 -38.81 10.31 -13.44
CA PRO A 2 -39.73 9.63 -12.53
C PRO A 2 -39.01 8.52 -11.73
N ASN A 3 -38.78 8.81 -10.45
CA ASN A 3 -38.68 7.91 -9.29
C ASN A 3 -38.08 6.49 -9.52
N ASN A 4 -36.75 6.39 -9.53
CA ASN A 4 -35.97 5.13 -9.55
C ASN A 4 -35.98 4.38 -8.20
N LYS A 5 -37.17 4.22 -7.58
CA LYS A 5 -37.30 3.45 -6.34
C LYS A 5 -37.28 1.96 -6.66
N ARG A 6 -36.20 1.29 -6.26
CA ARG A 6 -35.99 -0.15 -6.44
C ARG A 6 -36.92 -0.91 -5.50
N HIS A 7 -37.90 -1.61 -6.07
CA HIS A 7 -38.81 -2.45 -5.28
C HIS A 7 -38.07 -3.62 -4.64
N THR A 8 -38.31 -3.84 -3.34
CA THR A 8 -37.76 -4.97 -2.58
C THR A 8 -38.88 -5.85 -2.05
N PHE A 9 -38.57 -7.10 -1.67
CA PHE A 9 -39.55 -8.02 -1.06
C PHE A 9 -40.25 -7.45 0.17
N LYS A 10 -39.60 -6.52 0.91
CA LYS A 10 -40.18 -5.85 2.08
C LYS A 10 -41.30 -4.86 1.72
N GLN A 11 -41.29 -4.33 0.49
CA GLN A 11 -42.24 -3.30 0.06
C GLN A 11 -43.50 -3.88 -0.61
N ILE A 12 -43.52 -5.18 -0.94
CA ILE A 12 -44.69 -5.82 -1.54
C ILE A 12 -45.61 -6.34 -0.44
N LYS A 13 -46.80 -5.73 -0.35
CA LYS A 13 -47.89 -6.22 0.52
C LYS A 13 -48.45 -7.54 -0.01
N ASN A 14 -48.85 -8.43 0.89
CA ASN A 14 -49.48 -9.73 0.60
C ASN A 14 -48.66 -10.60 -0.38
N LYS A 15 -47.34 -10.68 -0.21
CA LYS A 15 -46.45 -11.42 -1.13
C LYS A 15 -46.74 -12.93 -1.23
N ASN A 16 -47.39 -13.50 -0.20
CA ASN A 16 -47.73 -14.93 -0.11
C ASN A 16 -49.18 -15.23 -0.56
N SER A 17 -49.94 -14.24 -1.05
CA SER A 17 -51.29 -14.49 -1.56
C SER A 17 -51.24 -15.35 -2.82
N VAL A 18 -52.29 -16.13 -3.10
CA VAL A 18 -52.47 -16.77 -4.40
C VAL A 18 -52.54 -15.67 -5.47
N ILE A 19 -51.63 -15.72 -6.43
CA ILE A 19 -51.45 -14.69 -7.47
C ILE A 19 -51.43 -15.40 -8.81
N HIS A 20 -52.17 -14.89 -9.80
CA HIS A 20 -52.14 -15.43 -11.15
C HIS A 20 -50.75 -15.24 -11.78
N PRO A 21 -50.18 -16.25 -12.48
CA PRO A 21 -48.83 -16.19 -13.04
C PRO A 21 -48.58 -14.99 -13.97
N SER A 22 -49.56 -14.60 -14.78
CA SER A 22 -49.45 -13.44 -15.70
C SER A 22 -49.78 -12.08 -15.07
N SER A 23 -50.08 -12.03 -13.77
CA SER A 23 -50.45 -10.76 -13.12
C SER A 23 -49.26 -9.81 -12.99
N ARG A 24 -49.55 -8.50 -12.96
CA ARG A 24 -48.52 -7.45 -12.72
C ARG A 24 -47.74 -7.69 -11.42
N LYS A 25 -48.40 -8.24 -10.41
CA LYS A 25 -47.80 -8.56 -9.11
C LYS A 25 -46.85 -9.75 -9.21
N ALA A 26 -47.20 -10.81 -9.94
CA ALA A 26 -46.29 -11.92 -10.23
C ALA A 26 -45.04 -11.44 -10.99
N ALA A 27 -45.21 -10.63 -12.05
CA ALA A 27 -44.10 -10.04 -12.79
C ALA A 27 -43.22 -9.12 -11.92
N GLN A 28 -43.79 -8.44 -10.92
CA GLN A 28 -43.03 -7.65 -9.96
C GLN A 28 -42.20 -8.53 -9.03
N LEU A 29 -42.80 -9.59 -8.47
CA LEU A 29 -42.11 -10.56 -7.60
C LEU A 29 -40.96 -11.26 -8.33
N GLN A 30 -41.20 -11.71 -9.57
CA GLN A 30 -40.19 -12.34 -10.42
C GLN A 30 -38.99 -11.41 -10.65
N ARG A 31 -39.23 -10.13 -11.00
CA ARG A 31 -38.15 -9.14 -11.18
C ARG A 31 -37.33 -8.94 -9.92
N ILE A 32 -37.95 -8.97 -8.74
CA ILE A 32 -37.23 -8.83 -7.46
C ILE A 32 -36.42 -10.09 -7.16
N SER A 33 -36.97 -11.29 -7.41
CA SER A 33 -36.25 -12.55 -7.26
C SER A 33 -35.01 -12.60 -8.16
N LEU A 34 -35.18 -12.40 -9.47
CA LEU A 34 -34.07 -12.41 -10.43
C LEU A 34 -32.99 -11.38 -10.08
N ARG A 35 -33.39 -10.22 -9.57
CA ARG A 35 -32.44 -9.21 -9.08
C ARG A 35 -31.68 -9.70 -7.85
N ARG A 36 -32.38 -10.31 -6.88
CA ARG A 36 -31.75 -10.87 -5.68
C ARG A 36 -30.74 -11.95 -6.08
N ASP A 37 -31.13 -12.87 -6.96
CA ASP A 37 -30.29 -13.97 -7.43
C ASP A 37 -29.03 -13.42 -8.13
N ARG A 38 -29.18 -12.38 -8.96
CA ARG A 38 -28.04 -11.69 -9.57
C ARG A 38 -27.11 -11.07 -8.53
N LEU A 39 -27.64 -10.39 -7.52
CA LEU A 39 -26.82 -9.78 -6.46
C LEU A 39 -26.10 -10.82 -5.60
N GLU A 40 -26.79 -11.93 -5.31
CA GLU A 40 -26.23 -13.08 -4.59
C GLU A 40 -25.12 -13.76 -5.39
N LEU A 41 -25.31 -13.96 -6.70
CA LEU A 41 -24.30 -14.48 -7.61
C LEU A 41 -23.06 -13.57 -7.64
N VAL A 42 -23.26 -12.25 -7.77
CA VAL A 42 -22.14 -11.29 -7.76
C VAL A 42 -21.40 -11.31 -6.42
N LYS A 43 -22.11 -11.42 -5.30
CA LYS A 43 -21.51 -11.51 -3.96
C LYS A 43 -20.72 -12.81 -3.80
N SER A 44 -21.30 -13.94 -4.20
CA SER A 44 -20.65 -15.26 -4.17
C SER A 44 -19.38 -15.24 -5.02
N ARG A 45 -19.48 -14.78 -6.27
CA ARG A 45 -18.35 -14.64 -7.20
C ARG A 45 -17.24 -13.76 -6.64
N ARG A 46 -17.58 -12.60 -6.07
CA ARG A 46 -16.57 -11.73 -5.42
C ARG A 46 -15.86 -12.46 -4.28
N THR A 47 -16.62 -13.21 -3.48
CA THR A 47 -16.07 -13.94 -2.34
C THR A 47 -15.14 -15.05 -2.84
N SER A 48 -15.59 -15.91 -3.74
CA SER A 48 -14.81 -17.04 -4.26
C SER A 48 -13.59 -16.63 -5.08
N GLU A 49 -13.69 -15.60 -5.93
CA GLU A 49 -12.61 -15.24 -6.86
C GLU A 49 -11.57 -14.29 -6.26
N ARG A 50 -11.96 -13.44 -5.30
CA ARG A 50 -11.08 -12.39 -4.76
C ARG A 50 -10.73 -12.58 -3.30
N VAL A 51 -11.71 -12.95 -2.47
CA VAL A 51 -11.51 -12.98 -1.02
C VAL A 51 -10.93 -14.32 -0.58
N GLN A 52 -11.54 -15.43 -1.00
CA GLN A 52 -11.11 -16.77 -0.58
C GLN A 52 -9.64 -17.07 -0.90
N PRO A 53 -9.09 -16.73 -2.09
CA PRO A 53 -7.68 -17.01 -2.37
C PRO A 53 -6.71 -16.29 -1.43
N ILE A 54 -7.07 -15.09 -0.97
CA ILE A 54 -6.27 -14.33 0.00
C ILE A 54 -6.38 -14.98 1.39
N VAL A 55 -7.59 -15.39 1.77
CA VAL A 55 -7.84 -16.07 3.04
C VAL A 55 -7.07 -17.39 3.10
N ASP A 56 -7.20 -18.24 2.08
CA ASP A 56 -6.51 -19.52 1.96
C ASP A 56 -4.99 -19.34 2.02
N ARG A 57 -4.46 -18.31 1.35
CA ARG A 57 -3.03 -17.97 1.39
C ARG A 57 -2.59 -17.59 2.81
N LEU A 58 -3.31 -16.71 3.48
CA LEU A 58 -3.00 -16.28 4.86
C LEU A 58 -3.06 -17.46 5.83
N LEU A 59 -4.06 -18.33 5.70
CA LEU A 59 -4.18 -19.56 6.49
C LEU A 59 -3.01 -20.50 6.22
N TRP A 60 -2.59 -20.67 4.97
CA TRP A 60 -1.43 -21.50 4.65
C TRP A 60 -0.17 -20.98 5.34
N PHE A 61 0.14 -19.68 5.23
CA PHE A 61 1.32 -19.10 5.88
C PHE A 61 1.25 -19.12 7.41
N ARG A 62 0.03 -19.05 7.97
CA ARG A 62 -0.19 -19.23 9.41
C ARG A 62 0.22 -20.63 9.88
N TYR A 63 -0.12 -21.67 9.13
CA TYR A 63 0.19 -23.06 9.49
C TYR A 63 1.59 -23.51 9.08
N ALA A 64 2.16 -22.89 8.04
CA ALA A 64 3.52 -23.20 7.59
C ALA A 64 4.60 -22.63 8.52
N LEU A 65 4.29 -21.57 9.27
CA LEU A 65 5.20 -20.98 10.24
C LEU A 65 5.20 -21.79 11.54
N ASP A 66 6.39 -22.14 12.04
CA ASP A 66 6.53 -22.85 13.31
C ASP A 66 5.97 -22.04 14.49
N ASP A 67 5.22 -22.72 15.35
CA ASP A 67 4.58 -22.10 16.49
C ASP A 67 5.58 -21.57 17.54
N ALA A 68 6.80 -22.07 17.56
CA ALA A 68 7.85 -21.58 18.46
C ALA A 68 8.42 -20.21 18.04
N LEU A 69 8.37 -19.85 16.75
CA LEU A 69 9.11 -18.70 16.22
C LEU A 69 8.31 -17.38 16.33
N PRO A 70 8.86 -16.34 17.00
CA PRO A 70 8.17 -15.05 17.15
C PRO A 70 8.19 -14.20 15.87
N CYS A 71 9.19 -14.37 15.01
CA CYS A 71 9.36 -13.69 13.73
C CYS A 71 10.15 -14.58 12.76
N ALA A 72 9.85 -14.49 11.48
CA ALA A 72 10.62 -15.14 10.43
C ALA A 72 11.73 -14.22 9.90
N THR A 73 12.87 -14.81 9.60
CA THR A 73 13.98 -14.13 8.91
C THR A 73 13.65 -13.96 7.43
N LYS A 74 14.27 -12.98 6.75
CA LYS A 74 14.08 -12.78 5.31
C LYS A 74 14.36 -14.03 4.46
N ALA A 75 15.37 -14.82 4.81
CA ALA A 75 15.67 -16.08 4.14
C ALA A 75 14.53 -17.10 4.30
N GLU A 76 14.09 -17.33 5.54
CA GLU A 76 12.97 -18.24 5.85
C GLU A 76 11.69 -17.85 5.13
N VAL A 77 11.45 -16.54 4.95
CA VAL A 77 10.29 -16.05 4.19
C VAL A 77 10.37 -16.47 2.72
N TYR A 78 11.55 -16.44 2.11
CA TYR A 78 11.73 -16.92 0.74
C TYR A 78 11.51 -18.43 0.66
N ASP A 79 12.06 -19.20 1.60
CA ASP A 79 11.87 -20.65 1.67
C ASP A 79 10.37 -21.01 1.83
N LEU A 80 9.65 -20.28 2.67
CA LEU A 80 8.19 -20.43 2.84
C LEU A 80 7.42 -20.12 1.56
N ILE A 81 7.83 -19.12 0.78
CA ILE A 81 7.19 -18.81 -0.51
C ILE A 81 7.46 -19.92 -1.53
N GLU A 82 8.69 -20.43 -1.59
CA GLU A 82 9.03 -21.55 -2.48
C GLU A 82 8.21 -22.81 -2.12
N MET A 83 8.11 -23.12 -0.84
CA MET A 83 7.26 -24.21 -0.34
C MET A 83 5.78 -23.98 -0.66
N TYR A 84 5.29 -22.73 -0.58
CA TYR A 84 3.93 -22.40 -1.01
C TYR A 84 3.73 -22.71 -2.49
N ILE A 85 4.64 -22.28 -3.37
CA ILE A 85 4.55 -22.52 -4.81
C ILE A 85 4.62 -24.02 -5.15
N ALA A 86 5.44 -24.77 -4.43
CA ALA A 86 5.65 -26.20 -4.62
C ALA A 86 4.57 -27.09 -3.97
N ARG A 87 3.60 -26.53 -3.23
CA ARG A 87 2.61 -27.29 -2.43
C ARG A 87 1.81 -28.36 -3.17
N ASN A 88 1.69 -28.24 -4.50
CA ASN A 88 0.92 -29.18 -5.34
C ASN A 88 1.82 -30.08 -6.20
N ASP A 89 3.14 -30.02 -6.04
CA ASP A 89 4.08 -30.73 -6.92
C ASP A 89 3.94 -32.25 -6.82
N ASP A 90 3.71 -32.76 -5.60
CA ASP A 90 3.45 -34.17 -5.37
C ASP A 90 2.16 -34.63 -6.06
N GLU A 91 1.08 -33.84 -5.98
CA GLU A 91 -0.20 -34.15 -6.64
C GLU A 91 -0.04 -34.13 -8.17
N ILE A 92 0.70 -33.15 -8.71
CA ILE A 92 0.99 -33.06 -10.14
C ILE A 92 1.81 -34.27 -10.60
N SER A 93 2.84 -34.67 -9.83
CA SER A 93 3.67 -35.85 -10.11
C SER A 93 2.87 -37.16 -10.08
N ASN A 94 1.97 -37.32 -9.11
CA ASN A 94 1.07 -38.46 -9.03
C ASN A 94 0.09 -38.53 -10.21
N LEU A 95 -0.43 -37.38 -10.66
CA LEU A 95 -1.30 -37.32 -11.84
C LEU A 95 -0.53 -37.59 -13.14
N ASN A 96 0.75 -37.23 -13.21
CA ASN A 96 1.63 -37.51 -14.35
C ASN A 96 1.97 -39.00 -14.49
N SER A 97 2.26 -39.67 -13.37
CA SER A 97 2.62 -41.10 -13.35
C SER A 97 1.40 -42.02 -13.57
N SER A 98 0.21 -41.57 -13.18
CA SER A 98 -1.03 -42.28 -13.48
C SER A 98 -1.42 -42.17 -14.96
N HIS A 99 -2.16 -43.14 -15.51
CA HIS A 99 -2.78 -43.05 -16.86
C HIS A 99 -3.81 -41.91 -17.02
N LYS A 100 -3.90 -40.99 -16.05
CA LYS A 100 -4.76 -39.79 -16.03
C LYS A 100 -3.97 -38.51 -16.36
N ALA A 101 -2.89 -38.63 -17.14
CA ALA A 101 -2.03 -37.51 -17.52
C ALA A 101 -2.80 -36.32 -18.16
N ASN A 102 -3.93 -36.55 -18.84
CA ASN A 102 -4.74 -35.50 -19.45
C ASN A 102 -5.97 -35.07 -18.61
N SER A 103 -5.89 -35.14 -17.28
CA SER A 103 -6.98 -34.72 -16.40
C SER A 103 -7.12 -33.18 -16.35
N SER A 104 -8.35 -32.66 -16.41
CA SER A 104 -8.64 -31.23 -16.18
C SER A 104 -8.08 -30.72 -14.85
N ARG A 105 -7.99 -31.60 -13.84
CA ARG A 105 -7.39 -31.26 -12.54
C ARG A 105 -5.88 -31.00 -12.65
N ARG A 106 -5.16 -31.76 -13.48
CA ARG A 106 -3.72 -31.53 -13.72
C ARG A 106 -3.48 -30.15 -14.30
N PHE A 107 -4.17 -29.83 -15.40
CA PHE A 107 -4.07 -28.52 -16.04
C PHE A 107 -4.42 -27.37 -15.09
N TYR A 108 -5.42 -27.56 -14.24
CA TYR A 108 -5.76 -26.59 -13.21
C TYR A 108 -4.61 -26.37 -12.22
N LEU A 109 -4.05 -27.42 -11.65
CA LEU A 109 -2.93 -27.34 -10.70
C LEU A 109 -1.67 -26.74 -11.34
N GLU A 110 -1.34 -27.13 -12.58
CA GLU A 110 -0.22 -26.55 -13.32
C GLU A 110 -0.45 -25.06 -13.61
N SER A 111 -1.67 -24.68 -13.99
CA SER A 111 -2.01 -23.27 -14.22
C SER A 111 -1.90 -22.43 -12.94
N LEU A 112 -2.24 -23.02 -11.80
CA LEU A 112 -2.17 -22.38 -10.49
C LEU A 112 -0.72 -22.22 -10.04
N LYS A 113 0.13 -23.24 -10.23
CA LYS A 113 1.58 -23.13 -10.02
C LYS A 113 2.21 -22.07 -10.92
N LEU A 114 1.84 -22.02 -12.20
CA LEU A 114 2.36 -21.02 -13.14
C LEU A 114 1.93 -19.60 -12.75
N LYS A 115 0.69 -19.44 -12.28
CA LYS A 115 0.19 -18.16 -11.76
C LYS A 115 0.99 -17.71 -10.54
N ASP A 116 1.19 -18.59 -9.56
CA ASP A 116 1.94 -18.27 -8.34
C ASP A 116 3.40 -17.92 -8.66
N LYS A 117 4.05 -18.65 -9.59
CA LYS A 117 5.40 -18.33 -10.07
C LYS A 117 5.48 -16.95 -10.74
N ARG A 118 4.51 -16.60 -11.59
CA ARG A 118 4.46 -15.28 -12.23
C ARG A 118 4.30 -14.17 -11.19
N GLU A 119 3.41 -14.38 -10.22
CA GLU A 119 3.20 -13.44 -9.13
C GLU A 119 4.47 -13.26 -8.28
N TYR A 120 5.24 -14.34 -8.06
CA TYR A 120 6.51 -14.27 -7.33
C TYR A 120 7.57 -13.42 -8.04
N MET A 121 7.65 -13.50 -9.37
CA MET A 121 8.52 -12.64 -10.17
C MET A 121 8.11 -11.17 -10.08
N GLU A 122 6.81 -10.88 -10.19
CA GLU A 122 6.30 -9.51 -10.18
C GLU A 122 6.29 -8.89 -8.78
N GLY A 123 6.16 -9.71 -7.73
CA GLY A 123 6.11 -9.33 -6.33
C GLY A 123 4.90 -9.96 -5.65
N PHE A 124 5.17 -10.95 -4.81
CA PHE A 124 4.23 -11.83 -4.14
C PHE A 124 3.64 -11.19 -2.89
N GLU A 125 2.32 -11.19 -2.75
CA GLU A 125 1.65 -10.62 -1.59
C GLU A 125 1.48 -11.66 -0.48
N ILE A 126 2.15 -11.45 0.65
CA ILE A 126 2.11 -12.36 1.81
C ILE A 126 1.91 -11.60 3.12
N PRO A 127 1.46 -12.24 4.21
CA PRO A 127 1.45 -11.57 5.51
C PRO A 127 2.88 -11.17 5.90
N ASP A 128 3.02 -10.02 6.57
CA ASP A 128 4.31 -9.57 7.11
C ASP A 128 4.77 -10.53 8.24
N LEU A 129 5.59 -11.51 7.88
CA LEU A 129 6.16 -12.50 8.79
C LEU A 129 7.43 -11.99 9.51
N MET A 130 7.96 -10.82 9.14
CA MET A 130 9.13 -10.25 9.80
C MET A 130 8.75 -9.46 11.06
N ASN A 131 7.49 -9.05 11.16
CA ASN A 131 6.99 -8.29 12.30
C ASN A 131 6.31 -9.21 13.35
N PRO A 132 6.85 -9.32 14.57
CA PRO A 132 6.29 -10.19 15.61
C PRO A 132 4.89 -9.77 16.05
N LYS A 133 4.52 -8.48 15.95
CA LYS A 133 3.16 -8.02 16.25
C LYS A 133 2.16 -8.55 15.23
N ASN A 134 2.53 -8.56 13.95
CA ASN A 134 1.67 -9.05 12.88
C ASN A 134 1.46 -10.56 12.97
N ILE A 135 2.51 -11.32 13.31
CA ILE A 135 2.41 -12.77 13.54
C ILE A 135 1.46 -13.10 14.68
N LYS A 136 1.48 -12.35 15.78
CA LYS A 136 0.52 -12.53 16.88
C LYS A 136 -0.93 -12.36 16.42
N ILE A 137 -1.18 -11.40 15.51
CA ILE A 137 -2.50 -11.19 14.91
C ILE A 137 -2.84 -12.37 13.99
N LEU A 138 -1.92 -12.76 13.12
CA LEU A 138 -2.08 -13.86 12.17
C LEU A 138 -2.38 -15.19 12.89
N ARG A 139 -1.69 -15.51 13.99
CA ARG A 139 -1.90 -16.74 14.77
C ARG A 139 -3.26 -16.79 15.45
N LYS A 140 -3.71 -15.65 16.00
CA LYS A 140 -5.03 -15.51 16.63
C LYS A 140 -6.17 -15.47 15.63
N TRP A 141 -5.88 -15.21 14.36
CA TRP A 141 -6.88 -15.13 13.31
C TRP A 141 -7.37 -16.53 12.93
N ASP A 142 -8.68 -16.64 12.76
CA ASP A 142 -9.44 -17.88 12.55
C ASP A 142 -9.91 -18.05 11.09
N GLY A 143 -9.55 -17.11 10.20
CA GLY A 143 -10.01 -17.10 8.81
C GLY A 143 -11.18 -16.15 8.55
N ASP A 144 -11.67 -15.39 9.55
CA ASP A 144 -12.76 -14.44 9.32
C ASP A 144 -12.36 -13.32 8.34
N VAL A 145 -13.18 -13.14 7.31
CA VAL A 145 -12.99 -12.16 6.23
C VAL A 145 -12.99 -10.72 6.76
N ASN A 146 -13.79 -10.42 7.78
CA ASN A 146 -13.92 -9.05 8.27
C ASN A 146 -12.67 -8.61 9.04
N SER A 147 -12.02 -9.56 9.71
CA SER A 147 -10.80 -9.36 10.49
C SER A 147 -9.51 -9.44 9.68
N MET A 148 -9.58 -9.94 8.44
CA MET A 148 -8.45 -10.03 7.50
C MET A 148 -7.74 -8.69 7.31
N SER A 149 -8.47 -7.57 7.30
CA SER A 149 -7.91 -6.22 7.13
C SER A 149 -6.94 -5.79 8.23
N ARG A 150 -6.96 -6.46 9.39
CA ARG A 150 -6.02 -6.20 10.50
C ARG A 150 -4.66 -6.82 10.28
N ILE A 151 -4.55 -7.81 9.39
CA ILE A 151 -3.29 -8.46 9.06
C ILE A 151 -2.58 -7.59 8.02
N LYS A 152 -1.35 -7.18 8.35
CA LYS A 152 -0.52 -6.43 7.41
C LYS A 152 0.01 -7.39 6.34
N ILE A 153 -0.27 -7.06 5.08
CA ILE A 153 0.24 -7.76 3.89
C ILE A 153 1.38 -6.92 3.32
N ILE A 154 2.46 -7.59 2.92
CA ILE A 154 3.62 -6.99 2.26
C ILE A 154 3.86 -7.67 0.91
N ARG A 155 4.45 -6.92 0.00
CA ARG A 155 4.87 -7.43 -1.30
C ARG A 155 6.35 -7.82 -1.23
N ILE A 156 6.66 -9.06 -1.60
CA ILE A 156 8.01 -9.60 -1.61
C ILE A 156 8.36 -10.06 -3.02
N GLU A 157 9.49 -9.57 -3.51
CA GLU A 157 10.00 -9.90 -4.84
C GLU A 157 11.08 -10.96 -4.73
N ASP A 158 11.21 -11.77 -5.78
CA ASP A 158 12.29 -12.74 -5.90
C ASP A 158 13.67 -12.03 -5.85
N PRO A 159 14.56 -12.41 -4.93
CA PRO A 159 15.89 -11.82 -4.82
C PRO A 159 16.73 -12.00 -6.10
N ASN A 160 16.44 -13.01 -6.91
CA ASN A 160 17.15 -13.34 -8.15
C ASN A 160 16.54 -12.68 -9.39
N ASN A 161 15.48 -11.87 -9.25
CA ASN A 161 14.87 -11.22 -10.40
C ASN A 161 15.80 -10.15 -11.01
N ILE A 162 16.31 -10.47 -12.19
CA ILE A 162 17.24 -9.67 -13.00
C ILE A 162 16.64 -8.30 -13.36
N ASN A 163 15.32 -8.19 -13.45
CA ASN A 163 14.65 -6.91 -13.73
C ASN A 163 14.66 -5.95 -12.54
N ASN A 164 14.76 -6.47 -11.31
CA ASN A 164 14.81 -5.69 -10.06
C ASN A 164 16.23 -5.53 -9.52
N LEU A 165 17.18 -6.30 -10.05
CA LEU A 165 18.62 -6.06 -9.92
C LEU A 165 18.94 -4.75 -10.66
N LYS A 166 18.77 -3.61 -9.97
CA LYS A 166 19.36 -2.35 -10.41
C LYS A 166 20.81 -2.65 -10.78
N THR A 167 21.18 -2.43 -12.04
CA THR A 167 22.56 -2.67 -12.47
C THR A 167 23.49 -1.91 -11.53
N THR A 168 24.68 -2.45 -11.24
CA THR A 168 25.65 -1.80 -10.33
C THR A 168 25.88 -0.32 -10.70
N SER A 169 25.81 0.01 -12.00
CA SER A 169 25.81 1.38 -12.53
C SER A 169 24.63 2.24 -12.03
N GLN A 170 23.40 1.74 -12.08
CA GLN A 170 22.20 2.43 -11.60
C GLN A 170 22.25 2.69 -10.09
N ILE A 171 22.78 1.74 -9.31
CA ILE A 171 22.98 1.91 -7.86
C ILE A 171 24.02 3.00 -7.57
N LEU A 172 25.13 3.01 -8.32
CA LEU A 172 26.16 4.03 -8.24
C LEU A 172 25.61 5.41 -8.61
N ASP A 173 24.80 5.50 -9.66
CA ASP A 173 24.19 6.75 -10.11
C ASP A 173 23.14 7.28 -9.12
N GLU A 174 22.34 6.42 -8.49
CA GLU A 174 21.45 6.83 -7.40
C GLU A 174 22.20 7.31 -6.16
N LYS A 175 23.32 6.67 -5.81
CA LYS A 175 24.18 7.13 -4.71
C LYS A 175 24.83 8.49 -5.05
N ARG A 176 25.28 8.70 -6.29
CA ARG A 176 25.79 9.99 -6.77
C ARG A 176 24.73 11.08 -6.66
N LYS A 177 23.53 10.85 -7.18
CA LYS A 177 22.40 11.80 -7.10
C LYS A 177 22.01 12.15 -5.66
N ARG A 178 22.01 11.16 -4.75
CA ARG A 178 21.78 11.42 -3.32
C ARG A 178 22.87 12.30 -2.70
N ASN A 179 24.14 12.06 -3.04
CA ASN A 179 25.24 12.88 -2.55
C ASN A 179 25.23 14.29 -3.15
N GLU A 180 24.86 14.45 -4.41
CA GLU A 180 24.67 15.76 -5.05
C GLU A 180 23.54 16.55 -4.39
N ASN A 181 22.37 15.93 -4.18
CA ASN A 181 21.26 16.56 -3.46
C ASN A 181 21.65 16.96 -2.03
N PHE A 182 22.46 16.15 -1.34
CA PHE A 182 22.97 16.51 -0.01
C PHE A 182 23.92 17.71 -0.05
N LYS A 183 24.84 17.75 -1.02
CA LYS A 183 25.75 18.89 -1.23
C LYS A 183 24.98 20.17 -1.56
N GLN A 184 23.96 20.07 -2.42
CA GLN A 184 23.17 21.22 -2.86
C GLN A 184 22.28 21.76 -1.74
N ASN A 185 21.67 20.88 -0.93
CA ASN A 185 20.98 21.29 0.28
C ASN A 185 21.93 21.96 1.29
N SER A 186 23.16 21.46 1.41
CA SER A 186 24.17 22.07 2.28
C SER A 186 24.60 23.45 1.77
N GLN A 187 24.80 23.60 0.46
CA GLN A 187 25.14 24.88 -0.16
C GLN A 187 24.01 25.91 -0.01
N ASN A 188 22.76 25.52 -0.30
CA ASN A 188 21.60 26.40 -0.11
C ASN A 188 21.45 26.82 1.36
N SER A 189 21.74 25.92 2.31
CA SER A 189 21.72 26.28 3.74
C SER A 189 22.82 27.28 4.10
N LEU A 190 24.02 27.17 3.51
CA LEU A 190 25.12 28.12 3.71
C LEU A 190 24.82 29.47 3.05
N GLU A 191 24.26 29.49 1.84
CA GLU A 191 23.83 30.72 1.17
C GLU A 191 22.78 31.47 2.00
N ASN A 192 21.77 30.76 2.52
CA ASN A 192 20.77 31.39 3.40
C ASN A 192 21.40 31.96 4.68
N ILE A 193 22.39 31.26 5.27
CA ILE A 193 23.10 31.77 6.44
C ILE A 193 23.93 33.02 6.08
N MET A 194 24.65 33.00 4.97
CA MET A 194 25.44 34.14 4.50
C MET A 194 24.58 35.35 4.14
N GLU A 195 23.42 35.13 3.54
CA GLU A 195 22.46 36.18 3.20
C GLU A 195 21.89 36.83 4.46
N ASN A 196 21.56 36.03 5.49
CA ASN A 196 21.15 36.56 6.79
C ASN A 196 22.26 37.39 7.47
N PHE A 197 23.51 36.92 7.46
CA PHE A 197 24.64 37.69 8.01
C PHE A 197 24.88 39.00 7.24
N LYS A 198 24.71 38.98 5.93
CA LYS A 198 24.85 40.19 5.11
C LYS A 198 23.77 41.22 5.45
N VAL A 199 22.53 40.78 5.63
CA VAL A 199 21.43 41.63 6.08
C VAL A 199 21.70 42.20 7.48
N GLU A 200 22.23 41.40 8.41
CA GLU A 200 22.63 41.90 9.74
C GLU A 200 23.74 42.95 9.67
N LEU A 201 24.76 42.74 8.84
CA LEU A 201 25.86 43.71 8.64
C LEU A 201 25.37 45.00 8.00
N ASP A 202 24.50 44.93 6.99
CA ASP A 202 23.90 46.10 6.35
C ASP A 202 23.05 46.89 7.35
N GLN A 203 22.29 46.20 8.22
CA GLN A 203 21.54 46.84 9.30
C GLN A 203 22.45 47.52 10.33
N MET A 204 23.56 46.90 10.72
CA MET A 204 24.54 47.50 11.63
C MET A 204 25.22 48.74 11.03
N ASN A 205 25.61 48.68 9.75
CA ASN A 205 26.28 49.79 9.06
C ASN A 205 25.35 51.00 8.87
N ILE A 206 24.06 50.77 8.56
CA ILE A 206 23.04 51.83 8.52
C ILE A 206 22.89 52.49 9.90
N ASN A 207 22.91 51.70 10.98
CA ASN A 207 22.81 52.20 12.34
C ASN A 207 24.05 53.02 12.76
N GLU A 208 25.25 52.58 12.40
CA GLU A 208 26.50 53.34 12.63
C GLU A 208 26.49 54.67 11.88
N GLN A 209 26.06 54.68 10.61
CA GLN A 209 25.97 55.91 9.82
C GLN A 209 24.96 56.89 10.42
N SER A 210 23.80 56.39 10.89
CA SER A 210 22.82 57.23 11.58
C SER A 210 23.34 57.81 12.90
N ASN A 211 24.10 57.04 13.69
CA ASN A 211 24.75 57.52 14.91
C ASN A 211 25.80 58.60 14.62
N ILE A 212 26.58 58.43 13.54
CA ILE A 212 27.58 59.42 13.11
C ILE A 212 26.89 60.72 12.68
N ASP A 213 25.81 60.65 11.91
CA ASP A 213 25.06 61.81 11.45
C ASP A 213 24.39 62.56 12.62
N GLU A 214 23.90 61.84 13.64
CA GLU A 214 23.40 62.44 14.89
C GLU A 214 24.50 63.18 15.67
N ILE A 215 25.69 62.58 15.82
CA ILE A 215 26.84 63.21 16.51
C ILE A 215 27.30 64.46 15.76
N VAL A 216 27.43 64.39 14.44
CA VAL A 216 27.85 65.52 13.60
C VAL A 216 26.83 66.67 13.68
N ASN A 217 25.53 66.35 13.66
CA ASN A 217 24.48 67.36 13.82
C ASN A 217 24.49 68.02 15.21
N MET A 218 24.77 67.27 16.27
CA MET A 218 24.87 67.83 17.64
C MET A 218 26.06 68.79 17.77
N ASN A 219 27.24 68.38 17.28
CA ASN A 219 28.44 69.22 17.30
C ASN A 219 28.26 70.50 16.46
N LEU A 220 27.60 70.41 15.30
CA LEU A 220 27.30 71.58 14.47
C LEU A 220 26.32 72.54 15.16
N LEU A 221 25.35 72.01 15.92
CA LEU A 221 24.42 72.81 16.72
C LEU A 221 25.14 73.54 17.87
N GLU A 222 26.11 72.89 18.51
CA GLU A 222 26.96 73.49 19.55
C GLU A 222 27.85 74.60 18.98
N ASP A 223 28.51 74.36 17.84
CA ASP A 223 29.33 75.37 17.13
C ASP A 223 28.50 76.60 16.70
N ILE A 224 27.27 76.39 16.23
CA ILE A 224 26.36 77.48 15.85
C ILE A 224 25.93 78.27 17.09
N LYS A 225 25.63 77.59 18.21
CA LYS A 225 25.28 78.26 19.48
C LYS A 225 26.44 79.08 20.05
N GLU A 226 27.67 78.58 19.99
CA GLU A 226 28.85 79.33 20.44
C GLU A 226 29.09 80.60 19.59
N LYS A 227 28.89 80.51 18.27
CA LYS A 227 29.06 81.67 17.36
C LYS A 227 27.95 82.72 17.47
N LEU A 228 26.79 82.38 18.04
CA LEU A 228 25.65 83.29 18.23
C LEU A 228 25.68 84.08 19.55
N ILE A 229 26.68 83.87 20.41
CA ILE A 229 26.80 84.49 21.76
C ILE A 229 27.75 85.72 21.78
N ILE A 230 28.21 86.22 20.64
CA ILE A 230 29.01 87.47 20.52
C ILE A 230 28.24 88.49 19.68
#